data_AF-A0A7S1FFS7-F1
#
_entry.id   AF-A0A7S1FFS7-F1
#
_cell.length_a   1.000
_cell.length_b   1.000
_cell.length_c   1.000
_cell.angle_alpha   90.00
_cell.angle_beta   90.00
_cell.angle_gamma   90.00
#
_symmetry.space_group_name_H-M   'P 1'
#
loop_
_entity.id
_entity.type
_entity.pdbx_description
1 polymer ?
#
loop_
_entity_poly.entity_id
_entity_poly.type
_entity_poly.pdbx_seq_one_letter_code
_entity_poly.pdbx_strand_id
1 'polypeptide(L)'
;ITSLIAHMPSTDEIVQRVTNRMAEASLVPIEQMEPLRFLKYGADTFFRGHVDAHVLSGRATSSRLATFFIYLNDVPPDEGGETYFPLAVPLSGAIGRGFIERGSPSEDCDRMSRKDSEVQGKEERDYYLDGFDVLPGKPNPPLAERGLHVHPKKG
;
A
#
# COMPACT_ATOMS: atom_id res chain seq x y z
N ILE A 1 -7.59 6.44 -8.81
CA ILE A 1 -8.15 6.07 -7.49
C ILE A 1 -9.64 5.87 -7.71
N THR A 2 -10.17 4.66 -7.55
CA THR A 2 -11.61 4.35 -7.75
C THR A 2 -12.34 4.07 -6.45
N SER A 3 -11.76 4.45 -5.31
CA SER A 3 -12.37 4.31 -3.99
C SER A 3 -13.17 5.55 -3.59
N LEU A 4 -14.20 5.35 -2.77
CA LEU A 4 -14.86 6.43 -2.05
C LEU A 4 -14.00 6.82 -0.85
N ILE A 5 -13.74 8.11 -0.71
CA ILE A 5 -12.90 8.66 0.37
C ILE A 5 -13.81 9.38 1.37
N ALA A 6 -13.65 9.05 2.65
CA ALA A 6 -14.31 9.76 3.74
C ALA A 6 -13.27 10.33 4.73
N HIS A 7 -13.69 11.39 5.43
CA HIS A 7 -12.92 12.06 6.46
C HIS A 7 -13.72 12.08 7.75
N MET A 8 -13.05 11.81 8.87
CA MET A 8 -13.57 12.03 10.20
C MET A 8 -12.77 13.15 10.87
N PRO A 9 -13.40 13.97 11.73
CA PRO A 9 -12.69 14.98 12.49
C PRO A 9 -11.59 14.35 13.35
N SER A 10 -10.42 15.01 13.45
CA SER A 10 -9.37 14.60 14.39
C SER A 10 -9.77 14.79 15.85
N THR A 11 -10.87 15.50 16.12
CA THR A 11 -11.47 15.65 17.44
C THR A 11 -12.42 14.52 17.83
N ASP A 12 -12.72 13.58 16.92
CA ASP A 12 -13.53 12.40 17.25
C ASP A 12 -12.79 11.51 18.27
N GLU A 13 -13.49 11.09 19.32
CA GLU A 13 -12.87 10.34 20.42
C GLU A 13 -12.30 8.98 19.97
N ILE A 14 -12.95 8.31 19.03
CA ILE A 14 -12.49 7.02 18.51
C ILE A 14 -11.25 7.24 17.64
N VAL A 15 -11.28 8.26 16.77
CA VAL A 15 -10.11 8.65 15.96
C VAL A 15 -8.91 8.96 16.86
N GLN A 16 -9.07 9.77 17.90
CA GLN A 16 -8.00 10.10 18.84
C GLN A 16 -7.42 8.84 19.52
N ARG A 17 -8.28 7.93 19.99
CA ARG A 17 -7.85 6.68 20.61
C ARG A 17 -7.10 5.76 19.66
N VAL A 18 -7.48 5.72 18.38
CA VAL A 18 -6.76 4.94 17.35
C VAL A 18 -5.40 5.59 17.06
N THR A 19 -5.37 6.91 16.84
CA THR A 19 -4.14 7.66 16.56
C THR A 19 -3.13 7.56 17.71
N ASN A 20 -3.58 7.62 18.97
CA ASN A 20 -2.71 7.42 20.14
C ASN A 20 -2.04 6.03 20.13
N ARG A 21 -2.79 4.97 19.82
CA ARG A 21 -2.23 3.60 19.73
C ARG A 21 -1.25 3.47 18.56
N MET A 22 -1.51 4.14 17.44
CA MET A 22 -0.57 4.18 16.31
C MET A 22 0.74 4.88 16.71
N ALA A 23 0.65 5.98 17.46
CA ALA A 23 1.83 6.71 17.94
C ALA A 23 2.66 5.85 18.89
N GLU A 24 2.02 5.18 19.86
CA GLU A 24 2.69 4.24 20.76
C GLU A 24 3.34 3.07 20.01
N ALA A 25 2.65 2.49 19.02
CA ALA A 25 3.15 1.34 18.28
C ALA A 25 4.31 1.68 17.32
N SER A 26 4.29 2.87 16.73
CA SER A 26 5.31 3.32 15.76
C SER A 26 6.44 4.13 16.39
N LEU A 27 6.27 4.61 17.62
CA LEU A 27 7.14 5.59 18.26
C LEU A 27 7.26 6.90 17.46
N VAL A 28 6.24 7.23 16.65
CA VAL A 28 6.14 8.48 15.90
C VAL A 28 5.18 9.43 16.62
N PRO A 29 5.53 10.71 16.86
CA PRO A 29 4.63 11.67 17.49
C PRO A 29 3.37 11.92 16.64
N ILE A 30 2.23 12.15 17.30
CA ILE A 30 0.94 12.37 16.65
C ILE A 30 0.97 13.59 15.72
N GLU A 31 1.76 14.60 16.06
CA GLU A 31 1.91 15.84 15.29
C GLU A 31 2.54 15.60 13.91
N GLN A 32 3.23 14.47 13.73
CA GLN A 32 3.82 14.04 12.45
C GLN A 32 2.88 13.14 11.65
N MET A 33 1.71 12.80 12.19
CA MET A 33 0.75 11.92 11.53
C MET A 33 -0.23 12.72 10.68
N GLU A 34 -0.46 12.25 9.46
CA GLU A 34 -1.56 12.74 8.64
C GLU A 34 -2.91 12.30 9.23
N PRO A 35 -3.99 13.09 9.03
CA PRO A 35 -5.34 12.66 9.40
C PRO A 35 -5.73 11.32 8.76
N LEU A 36 -6.48 10.49 9.48
CA LEU A 36 -6.93 9.19 8.97
C LEU A 36 -7.75 9.34 7.67
N ARG A 37 -7.37 8.55 6.67
CA ARG A 37 -8.08 8.44 5.37
C ARG A 37 -8.90 7.16 5.38
N PHE A 38 -10.21 7.27 5.25
CA PHE A 38 -11.11 6.12 5.14
C PHE A 38 -11.38 5.86 3.66
N LEU A 39 -11.09 4.64 3.20
CA LEU A 39 -11.26 4.23 1.81
C LEU A 39 -12.27 3.09 1.75
N LYS A 40 -13.26 3.20 0.86
CA LYS A 40 -14.18 2.10 0.53
C LYS A 40 -13.96 1.66 -0.92
N TYR A 41 -13.59 0.40 -1.08
CA TYR A 41 -13.50 -0.28 -2.36
C TYR A 41 -14.81 -1.06 -2.60
N GLY A 42 -15.33 -0.99 -3.81
CA GLY A 42 -16.42 -1.85 -4.30
C GLY A 42 -15.91 -2.87 -5.31
N ALA A 43 -16.83 -3.65 -5.89
CA ALA A 43 -16.52 -4.56 -6.99
C ALA A 43 -15.81 -3.81 -8.14
N ASP A 44 -14.82 -4.46 -8.74
CA ASP A 44 -14.00 -3.94 -9.84
C ASP A 44 -13.22 -2.64 -9.55
N THR A 45 -13.16 -2.21 -8.28
CA THR A 45 -12.32 -1.07 -7.86
C THR A 45 -10.97 -1.56 -7.35
N PHE A 46 -9.92 -0.78 -7.59
CA PHE A 46 -8.57 -1.14 -7.19
C PHE A 46 -7.71 0.09 -6.96
N PHE A 47 -6.64 -0.11 -6.18
CA PHE A 47 -5.55 0.84 -6.09
C PHE A 47 -4.35 0.32 -6.85
N ARG A 48 -3.73 1.21 -7.62
CA ARG A 48 -2.54 0.90 -8.42
C ARG A 48 -1.33 0.76 -7.51
N GLY A 49 -0.36 -0.08 -7.88
CA GLY A 49 0.91 -0.15 -7.16
C GLY A 49 1.51 1.24 -7.01
N HIS A 50 2.02 1.58 -5.82
CA HIS A 50 2.68 2.85 -5.55
C HIS A 50 3.60 2.73 -4.33
N VAL A 51 4.49 3.72 -4.17
CA VAL A 51 5.23 3.96 -2.93
C VAL A 51 4.61 5.18 -2.25
N ASP A 52 4.32 5.07 -0.96
CA ASP A 52 3.74 6.17 -0.17
C ASP A 52 4.70 7.34 0.03
N ALA A 53 6.01 7.07 0.01
CA ALA A 53 7.06 8.07 0.08
C ALA A 53 7.47 8.55 -1.33
N HIS A 54 7.61 9.87 -1.49
CA HIS A 54 8.12 10.46 -2.73
C HIS A 54 9.63 10.69 -2.64
N VAL A 55 10.38 10.17 -3.62
CA VAL A 55 11.87 10.15 -3.62
C VAL A 55 12.50 11.24 -4.49
N LEU A 56 11.74 11.90 -5.37
CA LEU A 56 12.29 12.87 -6.32
C LEU A 56 12.52 14.25 -5.69
N SER A 57 13.73 14.79 -5.91
CA SER A 57 14.09 16.16 -5.55
C SER A 57 13.25 17.18 -6.33
N GLY A 58 12.80 18.25 -5.66
CA GLY A 58 12.09 19.37 -6.29
C GLY A 58 10.56 19.32 -6.26
N ARG A 59 9.95 18.24 -5.76
CA ARG A 59 8.54 18.29 -5.30
C ARG A 59 8.54 18.52 -3.79
N ALA A 60 7.70 19.42 -3.29
CA ALA A 60 7.45 19.50 -1.85
C ALA A 60 6.79 18.17 -1.43
N THR A 61 7.58 17.25 -0.90
CA THR A 61 7.18 15.86 -0.71
C THR A 61 6.44 15.68 0.62
N SER A 62 5.48 14.74 0.64
CA SER A 62 5.12 14.01 1.85
C SER A 62 6.25 13.02 2.13
N SER A 63 7.20 13.39 3.00
CA SER A 63 8.27 12.49 3.47
C SER A 63 7.68 11.48 4.46
N ARG A 64 6.81 10.59 3.98
CA ARG A 64 6.17 9.56 4.82
C ARG A 64 7.21 8.52 5.22
N LEU A 65 7.45 8.39 6.52
CA LEU A 65 8.38 7.42 7.09
C LEU A 65 7.77 6.01 7.12
N ALA A 66 6.48 5.91 7.42
CA ALA A 66 5.75 4.66 7.58
C ALA A 66 4.25 4.87 7.29
N THR A 67 3.57 3.77 6.98
CA THR A 67 2.12 3.74 6.73
C THR A 67 1.46 2.71 7.64
N PHE A 68 0.36 3.09 8.30
CA PHE A 68 -0.55 2.15 8.94
C PHE A 68 -1.69 1.83 7.97
N PHE A 69 -1.85 0.54 7.66
CA PHE A 69 -3.01 0.04 6.91
C PHE A 69 -3.92 -0.71 7.88
N ILE A 70 -5.15 -0.24 8.05
CA ILE A 70 -6.13 -0.82 9.00
C ILE A 70 -7.31 -1.35 8.19
N TYR A 71 -7.49 -2.67 8.18
CA TYR A 71 -8.67 -3.30 7.58
C TYR A 71 -9.88 -3.12 8.51
N LEU A 72 -10.96 -2.54 7.99
CA LEU A 72 -12.15 -2.20 8.77
C LEU A 72 -13.27 -3.25 8.65
N ASN A 73 -13.15 -4.17 7.69
CA ASN A 73 -14.08 -5.27 7.47
C ASN A 73 -13.35 -6.47 6.85
N ASP A 74 -13.98 -7.64 6.98
CA ASP A 74 -13.58 -8.83 6.25
C ASP A 74 -14.04 -8.76 4.79
N VAL A 75 -13.24 -9.37 3.92
CA VAL A 75 -13.56 -9.59 2.51
C VAL A 75 -13.43 -11.09 2.23
N PRO A 76 -14.42 -11.73 1.59
CA PRO A 76 -14.32 -13.13 1.21
C PRO A 76 -13.10 -13.40 0.32
N PRO A 77 -12.37 -14.53 0.50
CA PRO A 77 -11.15 -14.80 -0.27
C PRO A 77 -11.35 -14.86 -1.79
N ASP A 78 -12.54 -15.21 -2.25
CA ASP A 78 -12.92 -15.27 -3.65
C ASP A 78 -13.28 -13.90 -4.26
N GLU A 79 -13.36 -12.85 -3.44
CA GLU A 79 -13.64 -11.47 -3.87
C GLU A 79 -12.38 -10.58 -3.94
N GLY A 80 -11.21 -11.11 -3.54
CA GLY A 80 -9.93 -10.39 -3.55
C GLY A 80 -9.82 -9.29 -2.48
N GLY A 81 -9.18 -8.16 -2.81
CA GLY A 81 -9.05 -7.00 -1.91
C GLY A 81 -7.82 -7.04 -1.00
N GLU A 82 -6.85 -7.90 -1.30
CA GLU A 82 -5.59 -7.99 -0.58
C GLU A 82 -4.73 -6.75 -0.76
N THR A 83 -3.93 -6.43 0.26
CA THR A 83 -2.76 -5.56 0.03
C THR A 83 -1.64 -6.42 -0.50
N TYR A 84 -1.25 -6.16 -1.75
CA TYR A 84 -0.22 -6.90 -2.44
C TYR A 84 1.10 -6.13 -2.49
N PHE A 85 2.17 -6.76 -2.02
CA PHE A 85 3.53 -6.23 -2.05
C PHE A 85 4.40 -7.06 -3.01
N PRO A 86 4.50 -6.67 -4.30
CA PRO A 86 5.16 -7.49 -5.33
C PRO A 86 6.64 -7.80 -5.05
N LEU A 87 7.31 -6.92 -4.31
CA LEU A 87 8.74 -7.01 -4.06
C LEU A 87 9.08 -7.51 -2.65
N ALA A 88 8.07 -7.73 -1.81
CA ALA A 88 8.30 -8.14 -0.43
C ALA A 88 8.68 -9.62 -0.35
N VAL A 89 9.55 -9.92 0.61
CA VAL A 89 9.93 -11.28 0.99
C VAL A 89 9.49 -11.48 2.44
N PRO A 90 8.73 -12.55 2.76
CA PRO A 90 8.35 -12.81 4.14
C PRO A 90 9.61 -13.07 4.97
N LEU A 91 9.67 -12.47 6.15
CA LEU A 91 10.62 -12.90 7.17
C LEU A 91 10.36 -14.37 7.48
N SER A 92 11.41 -15.16 7.69
CA SER A 92 11.30 -16.61 7.92
C SER A 92 10.32 -16.98 9.03
N GLY A 93 10.25 -16.20 10.11
CA GLY A 93 9.30 -16.39 11.22
C GLY A 93 7.87 -15.88 10.96
N ALA A 94 7.63 -15.19 9.84
CA ALA A 94 6.30 -14.76 9.41
C ALA A 94 5.63 -15.78 8.48
N ILE A 95 6.40 -16.71 7.90
CA ILE A 95 5.90 -17.78 7.04
C ILE A 95 4.99 -18.71 7.87
N GLY A 96 3.75 -18.93 7.40
CA GLY A 96 2.76 -19.77 8.08
C GLY A 96 1.83 -19.04 9.04
N ARG A 97 1.89 -17.70 9.13
CA ARG A 97 0.85 -16.91 9.80
C ARG A 97 -0.36 -16.80 8.87
N GLY A 98 -1.56 -17.09 9.39
CA GLY A 98 -2.78 -17.18 8.56
C GLY A 98 -3.28 -15.90 7.89
N PHE A 99 -2.54 -14.79 7.97
CA PHE A 99 -2.85 -13.53 7.28
C PHE A 99 -1.76 -13.09 6.29
N ILE A 100 -0.65 -13.85 6.19
CA ILE A 100 0.47 -13.59 5.26
C ILE A 100 0.63 -14.82 4.37
N GLU A 101 0.37 -14.63 3.09
CA GLU A 101 0.57 -15.65 2.08
C GLU A 101 1.65 -15.21 1.08
N ARG A 102 2.45 -16.17 0.62
CA ARG A 102 3.35 -15.92 -0.51
C ARG A 102 2.51 -15.83 -1.77
N GLY A 103 2.72 -14.78 -2.53
CA GLY A 103 2.19 -14.68 -3.89
C GLY A 103 3.29 -14.58 -4.90
N SER A 104 2.98 -15.01 -6.12
CA SER A 104 3.72 -14.56 -7.29
C SER A 104 3.23 -13.15 -7.69
N PRO A 105 4.05 -12.34 -8.39
CA PRO A 105 3.58 -11.20 -9.15
C PRO A 105 2.32 -11.58 -9.90
N SER A 106 1.22 -10.89 -9.61
CA SER A 106 0.03 -11.03 -10.45
C SER A 106 0.46 -10.67 -11.88
N GLU A 107 0.05 -11.48 -12.86
CA GLU A 107 0.35 -11.23 -14.28
C GLU A 107 -0.16 -9.84 -14.74
N ASP A 108 -1.07 -9.23 -13.97
CA ASP A 108 -1.64 -7.90 -14.22
C ASP A 108 -0.92 -6.75 -13.48
N CYS A 109 0.01 -7.03 -12.56
CA CYS A 109 0.74 -5.98 -11.83
C CYS A 109 1.51 -5.02 -12.75
N ASP A 110 2.04 -5.53 -13.88
CA ASP A 110 2.71 -4.71 -14.90
C ASP A 110 1.77 -3.64 -15.52
N ARG A 111 0.46 -3.90 -15.54
CA ARG A 111 -0.56 -3.04 -16.20
C ARG A 111 -1.14 -1.99 -15.25
N MET A 112 -0.98 -2.18 -13.95
CA MET A 112 -1.63 -1.39 -12.90
C MET A 112 -0.80 -0.18 -12.47
N SER A 113 0.01 0.40 -13.36
CA SER A 113 1.15 1.21 -12.94
C SER A 113 0.94 2.75 -12.99
N ARG A 114 0.00 3.35 -13.78
CA ARG A 114 -0.39 4.80 -13.63
C ARG A 114 -1.80 5.18 -14.09
N LYS A 115 -2.34 6.34 -13.67
CA LYS A 115 -3.48 6.99 -14.38
C LYS A 115 -3.51 8.53 -14.31
N ASP A 116 -3.18 9.20 -15.43
CA ASP A 116 -3.92 10.34 -16.03
C ASP A 116 -3.43 10.58 -17.48
N SER A 117 -4.35 10.64 -18.45
CA SER A 117 -4.08 10.61 -19.90
C SER A 117 -3.92 11.99 -20.57
N GLU A 118 -4.30 13.08 -19.92
CA GLU A 118 -4.35 14.41 -20.57
C GLU A 118 -3.05 15.23 -20.41
N VAL A 119 -2.19 14.88 -19.45
CA VAL A 119 -1.04 15.71 -19.04
C VAL A 119 0.32 15.01 -19.24
N GLN A 120 0.35 13.69 -19.33
CA GLN A 120 1.59 12.90 -19.33
C GLN A 120 2.11 12.64 -20.76
N GLY A 121 3.42 12.76 -20.99
CA GLY A 121 4.06 12.35 -22.26
C GLY A 121 3.98 10.83 -22.48
N LYS A 122 4.17 10.34 -23.72
CA LYS A 122 4.08 8.89 -24.05
C LYS A 122 4.96 8.04 -23.13
N GLU A 123 6.23 8.39 -22.94
CA GLU A 123 7.14 7.64 -22.03
C GLU A 123 6.75 7.71 -20.55
N GLU A 124 6.21 8.83 -20.07
CA GLU A 124 5.76 8.96 -18.67
C GLU A 124 4.44 8.22 -18.40
N ARG A 125 3.63 7.95 -19.44
CA ARG A 125 2.48 7.04 -19.36
C ARG A 125 2.90 5.58 -19.48
N ASP A 126 3.96 5.33 -20.24
CA ASP A 126 4.44 3.98 -20.55
C ASP A 126 5.33 3.40 -19.43
N TYR A 127 5.90 4.23 -18.54
CA TYR A 127 6.76 3.78 -17.42
C TYR A 127 6.32 4.26 -16.04
N TYR A 128 6.14 3.29 -15.15
CA TYR A 128 6.01 3.44 -13.71
C TYR A 128 7.36 3.08 -13.08
N LEU A 129 7.91 3.99 -12.27
CA LEU A 129 9.08 3.72 -11.45
C LEU A 129 8.56 2.99 -10.22
N ASP A 130 8.48 1.66 -10.27
CA ASP A 130 8.06 0.79 -9.17
C ASP A 130 9.16 0.69 -8.08
N GLY A 131 9.92 1.75 -7.84
CA GLY A 131 11.05 1.72 -6.91
C GLY A 131 12.12 0.67 -7.24
N PHE A 132 12.03 -0.02 -8.39
CA PHE A 132 13.00 -1.02 -8.81
C PHE A 132 14.15 -0.38 -9.59
N ASP A 133 13.90 0.72 -10.30
CA ASP A 133 14.93 1.46 -11.05
C ASP A 133 16.03 2.07 -10.16
N VAL A 134 15.83 2.06 -8.83
CA VAL A 134 16.83 2.48 -7.84
C VAL A 134 17.63 1.32 -7.23
N LEU A 135 17.27 0.05 -7.51
CA LEU A 135 17.98 -1.11 -6.99
C LEU A 135 19.08 -1.54 -7.97
N PRO A 136 20.38 -1.49 -7.59
CA PRO A 136 21.43 -2.02 -8.45
C PRO A 136 21.39 -3.55 -8.48
N GLY A 137 21.29 -4.14 -9.68
CA GLY A 137 21.49 -5.58 -9.92
C GLY A 137 20.22 -6.41 -10.14
N LYS A 138 20.39 -7.72 -10.33
CA LYS A 138 19.26 -8.68 -10.48
C LYS A 138 18.74 -9.09 -9.10
N PRO A 139 17.42 -9.16 -8.87
CA PRO A 139 16.85 -9.53 -7.58
C PRO A 139 17.17 -10.98 -7.22
N ASN A 140 17.48 -11.23 -5.95
CA ASN A 140 17.63 -12.57 -5.39
C ASN A 140 16.77 -12.70 -4.12
N PRO A 141 15.70 -13.53 -4.08
CA PRO A 141 15.24 -14.44 -5.13
C PRO A 141 14.65 -13.70 -6.36
N PRO A 142 14.40 -14.38 -7.49
CA PRO A 142 13.75 -13.79 -8.66
C PRO A 142 12.39 -13.14 -8.34
N LEU A 143 11.98 -12.12 -9.10
CA LEU A 143 10.70 -11.40 -8.90
C LEU A 143 9.48 -12.34 -8.83
N ALA A 144 9.45 -13.39 -9.66
CA ALA A 144 8.36 -14.38 -9.67
C ALA A 144 8.18 -15.13 -8.33
N GLU A 145 9.22 -15.16 -7.52
CA GLU A 145 9.28 -15.81 -6.22
C GLU A 145 9.16 -14.79 -5.06
N ARG A 146 9.04 -13.51 -5.40
CA ARG A 146 8.79 -12.40 -4.48
C ARG A 146 7.32 -12.03 -4.54
N GLY A 147 6.80 -11.57 -3.43
CA GLY A 147 5.39 -11.23 -3.32
C GLY A 147 4.82 -11.65 -1.97
N LEU A 148 4.12 -10.71 -1.34
CA LEU A 148 3.32 -10.96 -0.16
C LEU A 148 1.90 -10.47 -0.39
N HIS A 149 0.93 -11.34 -0.13
CA HIS A 149 -0.46 -10.96 0.03
C HIS A 149 -0.76 -10.85 1.53
N VAL A 150 -1.31 -9.69 1.91
CA VAL A 150 -1.83 -9.47 3.24
C VAL A 150 -3.35 -9.37 3.14
N HIS A 151 -4.03 -10.29 3.81
CA HIS A 151 -5.49 -10.38 3.77
C HIS A 151 -6.11 -9.69 5.01
N PRO A 152 -7.33 -9.12 4.89
CA PRO A 152 -8.12 -8.75 6.05
C PRO A 152 -8.27 -9.95 7.00
N LYS A 153 -8.13 -9.70 8.30
CA LYS A 153 -8.17 -10.78 9.30
C LYS A 153 -9.61 -11.19 9.57
N LYS A 154 -9.94 -12.43 9.19
CA LYS A 154 -11.22 -13.10 9.55
C LYS A 154 -11.56 -12.88 11.02
N GLY A 155 -12.71 -12.26 11.29
CA GLY A 155 -13.31 -12.11 12.61
C GLY A 155 -13.58 -13.45 13.30
#